data_AF-A0A972HE26-F1
#
_entry.id   AF-A0A972HE26-F1
#
_cell.length_a   1.000
_cell.length_b   1.000
_cell.length_c   1.000
_cell.angle_alpha   90.00
_cell.angle_beta   90.00
_cell.angle_gamma   90.00
#
_symmetry.space_group_name_H-M   'P 1'
#
loop_
_entity.id
_entity.type
_entity.pdbx_description
1 polymer ?
#
loop_
_entity_poly.entity_id
_entity_poly.type
_entity_poly.pdbx_seq_one_letter_code
_entity_poly.pdbx_strand_id
1 'polypeptide(L)'
;MRSLRHIPSFVVVALIAATCSSGDVSSTSQGSLTPSSLLAPSAATTPSTIADDTTLPGIAFLEVNDFAEFRTHEPGSPFTVRVTLDLAGPVFARWVDPSGRPLSPQLVIQPGASHDLTVPSTQPGWYGLEFSAPPEVILRDRVAGETLTYGFTIAPNVTDRTFPDTNASYGLVHADLLDPITPTWIKTLTSQTTGPEWFSQELNHRRSLGYEELPIVVGGTWQSRNDLPLSDIQRGDLREELTTLFTQQDAALAWELGIEENLDDGWGTDQYWDNLAVKARIAREVADEAPNDVRLVYQLATTDRVEIELFLASSAAQYFDVLSIHPYAWPDFPPPATWLTTLITETQQLIAHAGIGLELWFTEVGVPINAAPAASFFGYPATGEPVDGLDPARAADYLAQTYALALASGVKKVFWYNYRDAGPERDMAENNFGLVDFWGFPKPAYAAYATSATMLEFAEPVAFEQRGVVSLATFSTEEFLVTAIWSSEETTFGLDELGDISRIVDQYGADQPLTEILNVVPSVAYIVSDR
;
A
#
# COMPACT_ATOMS: atom_id res chain seq x y z
N MET A 1 -33.71 -29.66 11.90
CA MET A 1 -33.87 -29.23 13.30
C MET A 1 -32.49 -28.97 13.88
N ARG A 2 -32.25 -27.71 14.30
CA ARG A 2 -31.10 -27.16 15.09
C ARG A 2 -29.71 -27.33 14.44
N SER A 3 -29.09 -26.30 13.85
CA SER A 3 -28.63 -25.00 14.39
C SER A 3 -27.55 -25.13 15.47
N LEU A 4 -26.31 -24.82 15.08
CA LEU A 4 -25.16 -24.32 15.87
C LEU A 4 -24.25 -23.60 14.85
N ARG A 5 -24.52 -22.33 14.54
CA ARG A 5 -23.75 -21.15 14.99
C ARG A 5 -22.24 -21.25 14.71
N HIS A 6 -21.85 -20.87 13.50
CA HIS A 6 -20.54 -20.27 13.25
C HIS A 6 -20.58 -18.83 13.77
N ILE A 7 -19.65 -18.51 14.66
CA ILE A 7 -19.34 -17.15 15.12
C ILE A 7 -18.19 -16.70 14.21
N PRO A 8 -18.31 -15.58 13.46
CA PRO A 8 -17.16 -15.03 12.77
C PRO A 8 -16.21 -14.45 13.81
N SER A 9 -14.94 -14.85 13.75
CA SER A 9 -13.85 -14.26 14.52
C SER A 9 -13.73 -12.80 14.11
N PHE A 10 -14.16 -11.89 14.99
CA PHE A 10 -13.80 -10.48 14.90
C PHE A 10 -12.31 -10.36 15.17
N VAL A 11 -11.52 -10.21 14.11
CA VAL A 11 -10.14 -9.71 14.21
C VAL A 11 -10.26 -8.23 14.56
N VAL A 12 -9.80 -7.88 15.76
CA VAL A 12 -9.61 -6.50 16.17
C VAL A 12 -8.46 -5.95 15.33
N VAL A 13 -8.79 -5.19 14.29
CA VAL A 13 -7.83 -4.32 13.60
C VAL A 13 -7.44 -3.25 14.62
N ALA A 14 -6.23 -3.34 15.16
CA ALA A 14 -5.64 -2.26 15.93
C ALA A 14 -5.29 -1.15 14.93
N LEU A 15 -6.17 -0.16 14.79
CA LEU A 15 -5.80 1.15 14.24
C LEU A 15 -4.67 1.70 15.11
N ILE A 16 -3.47 1.80 14.56
CA ILE A 16 -2.44 2.71 15.10
C ILE A 16 -2.85 4.11 14.63
N ALA A 17 -3.80 4.70 15.34
CA ALA A 17 -3.93 6.15 15.37
C ALA A 17 -2.84 6.66 16.31
N ALA A 18 -1.93 7.48 15.79
CA ALA A 18 -0.96 8.22 16.60
C ALA A 18 -1.66 8.89 17.79
N THR A 19 -1.39 8.44 19.00
CA THR A 19 -1.98 8.98 20.22
C THR A 19 -1.23 10.25 20.65
N CYS A 20 -1.75 11.44 20.30
CA CYS A 20 -1.33 12.69 20.93
C CYS A 20 -1.91 12.77 22.35
N SER A 21 -1.01 12.83 23.33
CA SER A 21 -1.31 13.02 24.75
C SER A 21 -1.80 14.45 25.02
N SER A 22 -3.06 14.61 25.45
CA SER A 22 -3.54 15.87 26.03
C SER A 22 -3.28 15.88 27.54
N GLY A 23 -2.35 16.74 27.98
CA GLY A 23 -2.06 16.97 29.39
C GLY A 23 -3.19 17.69 30.13
N ASP A 24 -3.56 17.13 31.28
CA ASP A 24 -4.44 17.74 32.29
C ASP A 24 -3.85 19.03 32.86
N VAL A 25 -4.65 20.11 32.89
CA VAL A 25 -4.50 21.18 33.87
C VAL A 25 -5.85 21.43 34.54
N SER A 26 -5.93 21.02 35.80
CA SER A 26 -7.01 21.35 36.72
C SER A 26 -6.98 22.83 37.12
N SER A 27 -8.11 23.53 37.06
CA SER A 27 -8.47 24.47 38.12
C SER A 27 -9.98 24.73 38.16
N THR A 28 -10.56 24.41 39.30
CA THR A 28 -11.92 24.67 39.75
C THR A 28 -12.21 26.15 39.99
N SER A 29 -13.42 26.64 39.65
CA SER A 29 -14.30 27.29 40.64
C SER A 29 -15.70 27.55 40.09
N GLN A 30 -16.68 27.31 40.97
CA GLN A 30 -18.13 27.42 40.79
C GLN A 30 -18.65 28.85 40.62
N GLY A 31 -19.78 29.00 39.94
CA GLY A 31 -20.67 30.16 40.01
C GLY A 31 -22.06 29.82 39.50
N SER A 32 -23.05 29.83 40.39
CA SER A 32 -24.44 29.39 40.17
C SER A 32 -25.40 30.55 39.86
N LEU A 33 -26.62 30.17 39.44
CA LEU A 33 -27.94 30.81 39.64
C LEU A 33 -28.67 31.43 38.43
N THR A 34 -29.63 30.62 37.93
CA THR A 34 -31.08 30.87 37.76
C THR A 34 -31.66 31.69 36.59
N PRO A 35 -32.90 31.34 36.15
CA PRO A 35 -33.53 31.78 34.90
C PRO A 35 -34.69 32.77 35.09
N SER A 36 -34.92 33.63 34.10
CA SER A 36 -36.16 34.40 33.83
C SER A 36 -35.90 35.23 32.55
N SER A 37 -36.80 35.52 31.62
CA SER A 37 -38.26 35.48 31.56
C SER A 37 -38.71 35.62 30.09
N LEU A 38 -39.90 35.10 29.83
CA LEU A 38 -40.74 35.23 28.63
C LEU A 38 -40.87 36.67 28.07
N LEU A 39 -40.89 36.79 26.75
CA LEU A 39 -41.60 37.85 26.01
C LEU A 39 -42.42 37.22 24.87
N ALA A 40 -43.66 37.71 24.74
CA ALA A 40 -44.75 37.20 23.92
C ALA A 40 -44.68 37.66 22.43
N PRO A 41 -45.57 37.16 21.54
CA PRO A 41 -45.28 36.96 20.12
C PRO A 41 -45.62 38.15 19.21
N SER A 42 -44.90 38.24 18.08
CA SER A 42 -45.17 39.18 16.99
C SER A 42 -45.60 38.44 15.73
N ALA A 43 -46.84 38.71 15.32
CA ALA A 43 -47.44 38.67 13.99
C ALA A 43 -47.04 37.54 13.00
N ALA A 44 -48.02 36.66 12.76
CA ALA A 44 -48.05 35.70 11.67
C ALA A 44 -47.83 36.37 10.30
N THR A 45 -46.75 35.99 9.64
CA THR A 45 -46.58 36.10 8.19
C THR A 45 -46.75 34.71 7.61
N THR A 46 -47.66 34.59 6.66
CA THR A 46 -48.00 33.38 5.92
C THR A 46 -46.73 32.72 5.35
N PRO A 47 -46.48 31.42 5.57
CA PRO A 47 -45.39 30.74 4.88
C PRO A 47 -45.75 30.67 3.41
N SER A 48 -44.87 31.16 2.53
CA SER A 48 -44.89 30.76 1.13
C SER A 48 -44.80 29.23 1.11
N THR A 49 -45.74 28.59 0.45
CA THR A 49 -45.68 27.17 0.10
C THR A 49 -44.33 26.89 -0.54
N ILE A 50 -43.44 26.24 0.20
CA ILE A 50 -42.33 25.50 -0.40
C ILE A 50 -43.02 24.44 -1.26
N ALA A 51 -42.73 24.45 -2.56
CA ALA A 51 -43.13 23.39 -3.46
C ALA A 51 -42.45 22.10 -2.99
N ASP A 52 -43.18 21.33 -2.21
CA ASP A 52 -42.79 20.00 -1.73
C ASP A 52 -43.09 19.01 -2.86
N ASP A 53 -42.30 19.12 -3.94
CA ASP A 53 -42.34 18.19 -5.08
C ASP A 53 -40.93 17.96 -5.64
N THR A 54 -40.00 17.64 -4.75
CA THR A 54 -38.82 16.85 -5.13
C THR A 54 -38.99 15.50 -4.50
N THR A 55 -39.49 14.54 -5.28
CA THR A 55 -39.37 13.12 -4.93
C THR A 55 -37.91 12.85 -4.56
N LEU A 56 -37.68 12.34 -3.35
CA LEU A 56 -36.33 11.95 -2.94
C LEU A 56 -35.80 10.90 -3.94
N PRO A 57 -34.55 11.01 -4.40
CA PRO A 57 -33.99 10.05 -5.35
C PRO A 57 -34.01 8.64 -4.74
N GLY A 58 -34.28 7.64 -5.59
CA GLY A 58 -34.22 6.24 -5.18
C GLY A 58 -32.77 5.78 -5.00
N ILE A 59 -32.50 4.88 -4.05
CA ILE A 59 -31.16 4.31 -3.86
C ILE A 59 -31.09 2.93 -4.52
N ALA A 60 -30.11 2.73 -5.39
CA ALA A 60 -29.83 1.45 -6.04
C ALA A 60 -28.82 0.62 -5.23
N PHE A 61 -29.18 -0.62 -4.92
CA PHE A 61 -28.33 -1.60 -4.25
C PHE A 61 -27.97 -2.68 -5.27
N LEU A 62 -26.68 -2.80 -5.54
CA LEU A 62 -26.10 -3.79 -6.45
C LEU A 62 -25.47 -4.91 -5.63
N GLU A 63 -25.77 -6.15 -5.98
CA GLU A 63 -25.01 -7.32 -5.53
C GLU A 63 -24.17 -7.79 -6.72
N VAL A 64 -22.86 -7.88 -6.52
CA VAL A 64 -21.90 -8.30 -7.56
C VAL A 64 -21.21 -9.56 -7.08
N ASN A 65 -21.64 -10.70 -7.62
CA ASN A 65 -21.24 -12.03 -7.17
C ASN A 65 -20.28 -12.67 -8.17
N ASP A 66 -19.08 -12.99 -7.68
CA ASP A 66 -18.05 -13.75 -8.37
C ASP A 66 -17.72 -15.01 -7.55
N PHE A 67 -17.36 -16.09 -8.25
CA PHE A 67 -16.97 -17.35 -7.63
C PHE A 67 -15.50 -17.36 -7.17
N ALA A 68 -14.66 -16.49 -7.74
CA ALA A 68 -13.28 -16.34 -7.28
C ALA A 68 -13.24 -15.53 -5.98
N GLU A 69 -12.64 -16.10 -4.93
CA GLU A 69 -12.54 -15.48 -3.60
C GLU A 69 -11.81 -14.14 -3.62
N PHE A 70 -10.77 -14.00 -4.46
CA PHE A 70 -9.98 -12.78 -4.57
C PHE A 70 -10.37 -11.91 -5.78
N ARG A 71 -11.39 -12.32 -6.56
CA ARG A 71 -11.77 -11.68 -7.84
C ARG A 71 -10.58 -11.60 -8.80
N THR A 72 -9.66 -12.54 -8.63
CA THR A 72 -8.47 -12.76 -9.44
C THR A 72 -8.63 -14.10 -10.15
N HIS A 73 -8.41 -14.09 -11.46
CA HIS A 73 -8.69 -15.19 -12.38
C HIS A 73 -7.44 -15.56 -13.19
N GLU A 74 -7.39 -16.81 -13.63
CA GLU A 74 -6.32 -17.33 -14.49
C GLU A 74 -6.49 -16.86 -15.94
N PRO A 75 -5.39 -16.63 -16.68
CA PRO A 75 -5.46 -16.21 -18.07
C PRO A 75 -5.99 -17.31 -19.00
N GLY A 76 -6.52 -16.89 -20.15
CA GLY A 76 -6.94 -17.80 -21.23
C GLY A 76 -8.36 -18.37 -21.11
N SER A 77 -9.05 -18.20 -19.97
CA SER A 77 -10.47 -18.58 -19.81
C SER A 77 -11.33 -17.38 -19.39
N PRO A 78 -12.52 -17.18 -19.99
CA PRO A 78 -13.41 -16.10 -19.59
C PRO A 78 -14.08 -16.43 -18.25
N PHE A 79 -14.20 -15.43 -17.37
CA PHE A 79 -15.04 -15.51 -16.17
C PHE A 79 -16.34 -14.73 -16.36
N THR A 80 -17.33 -15.04 -15.52
CA THR A 80 -18.65 -14.41 -15.55
C THR A 80 -19.05 -14.00 -14.15
N VAL A 81 -19.53 -12.75 -14.03
CA VAL A 81 -20.00 -12.16 -12.78
C VAL A 81 -21.52 -12.06 -12.81
N ARG A 82 -22.17 -12.44 -11.72
CA ARG A 82 -23.62 -12.30 -11.58
C ARG A 82 -23.97 -11.01 -10.85
N VAL A 83 -24.83 -10.20 -11.47
CA VAL A 83 -25.29 -8.93 -10.91
C VAL A 83 -26.79 -8.95 -10.64
N THR A 84 -27.21 -8.50 -9.46
CA THR A 84 -28.62 -8.22 -9.10
C THR A 84 -28.79 -6.77 -8.66
N LEU A 85 -30.01 -6.24 -8.86
CA LEU A 85 -30.40 -4.88 -8.49
C LEU A 85 -31.71 -4.93 -7.71
N ASP A 86 -31.75 -4.40 -6.48
CA ASP A 86 -32.89 -4.65 -5.58
C ASP A 86 -33.88 -3.47 -5.36
N LEU A 87 -33.42 -2.22 -5.32
CA LEU A 87 -34.22 -1.09 -4.78
C LEU A 87 -34.68 -0.04 -5.80
N ALA A 88 -33.78 0.58 -6.56
CA ALA A 88 -34.10 1.62 -7.55
C ALA A 88 -33.40 1.35 -8.89
N GLY A 89 -33.99 1.78 -10.00
CA GLY A 89 -33.43 1.55 -11.34
C GLY A 89 -34.32 2.07 -12.48
N PRO A 90 -33.86 1.96 -13.74
CA PRO A 90 -32.74 1.13 -14.20
C PRO A 90 -31.35 1.69 -13.86
N VAL A 91 -30.37 0.78 -13.77
CA VAL A 91 -28.93 1.10 -13.71
C VAL A 91 -28.29 0.59 -15.00
N PHE A 92 -27.20 1.22 -15.43
CA PHE A 92 -26.45 0.81 -16.62
C PHE A 92 -25.11 0.22 -16.22
N ALA A 93 -24.73 -0.89 -16.83
CA ALA A 93 -23.46 -1.59 -16.58
C ALA A 93 -22.63 -1.72 -17.85
N ARG A 94 -21.31 -1.61 -17.74
CA ARG A 94 -20.35 -1.92 -18.81
C ARG A 94 -18.99 -2.29 -18.23
N TRP A 95 -18.22 -3.07 -18.98
CA TRP A 95 -16.81 -3.28 -18.69
C TRP A 95 -15.99 -2.07 -19.15
N VAL A 96 -15.00 -1.68 -18.35
CA VAL A 96 -14.06 -0.60 -18.63
C VAL A 96 -12.62 -1.02 -18.34
N ASP A 97 -11.67 -0.36 -19.00
CA ASP A 97 -10.24 -0.45 -18.67
C ASP A 97 -9.89 0.44 -17.45
N PRO A 98 -8.65 0.39 -16.93
CA PRO A 98 -8.21 1.22 -15.81
C PRO A 98 -8.41 2.73 -15.98
N SER A 99 -8.45 3.23 -17.22
CA SER A 99 -8.70 4.65 -17.54
C SER A 99 -10.19 5.01 -17.67
N GLY A 100 -11.08 4.03 -17.46
CA GLY A 100 -12.53 4.17 -17.63
C GLY A 100 -13.01 4.06 -19.09
N ARG A 101 -12.15 3.67 -20.03
CA ARG A 101 -12.58 3.50 -21.43
C ARG A 101 -13.43 2.24 -21.56
N PRO A 102 -14.57 2.28 -22.28
CA PRO A 102 -15.43 1.12 -22.43
C PRO A 102 -14.76 -0.04 -23.17
N LEU A 103 -14.82 -1.23 -22.58
CA LEU A 103 -14.44 -2.51 -23.18
C LEU A 103 -15.66 -3.32 -23.64
N SER A 104 -16.86 -2.97 -23.20
CA SER A 104 -18.12 -3.58 -23.66
C SER A 104 -19.18 -2.54 -23.98
N PRO A 105 -20.21 -2.91 -24.78
CA PRO A 105 -21.43 -2.13 -24.86
C PRO A 105 -22.08 -1.96 -23.48
N GLN A 106 -22.83 -0.86 -23.33
CA GLN A 106 -23.62 -0.60 -22.13
C GLN A 106 -24.88 -1.48 -22.10
N LEU A 107 -25.13 -2.10 -20.96
CA LEU A 107 -26.27 -2.97 -20.69
C LEU A 107 -27.19 -2.33 -19.65
N VAL A 108 -28.48 -2.60 -19.74
CA VAL A 108 -29.48 -2.10 -18.78
C VAL A 108 -29.77 -3.18 -17.75
N ILE A 109 -29.53 -2.88 -16.49
CA ILE A 109 -29.84 -3.74 -15.34
C ILE A 109 -31.16 -3.27 -14.74
N GLN A 110 -32.18 -4.12 -14.84
CA GLN A 110 -33.50 -3.87 -14.29
C GLN A 110 -33.61 -4.40 -12.85
N PRO A 111 -34.34 -3.69 -11.95
CA PRO A 111 -34.59 -4.18 -10.60
C PRO A 111 -35.27 -5.56 -10.60
N GLY A 112 -34.86 -6.44 -9.67
CA GLY A 112 -35.40 -7.78 -9.49
C GLY A 112 -34.94 -8.82 -10.53
N ALA A 113 -34.05 -8.47 -11.46
CA ALA A 113 -33.48 -9.38 -12.45
C ALA A 113 -31.99 -9.63 -12.20
N SER A 114 -31.57 -10.89 -12.29
CA SER A 114 -30.16 -11.28 -12.32
C SER A 114 -29.62 -11.21 -13.75
N HIS A 115 -28.41 -10.67 -13.90
CA HIS A 115 -27.71 -10.57 -15.17
C HIS A 115 -26.32 -11.20 -15.04
N ASP A 116 -25.98 -12.10 -15.95
CA ASP A 116 -24.66 -12.72 -16.02
C ASP A 116 -23.82 -11.93 -17.05
N LEU A 117 -22.71 -11.34 -16.59
CA LEU A 117 -21.84 -10.47 -17.36
C LEU A 117 -20.46 -11.11 -17.51
N THR A 118 -20.11 -11.49 -18.73
CA THR A 118 -18.82 -12.12 -19.06
C THR A 118 -17.78 -11.05 -19.38
N VAL A 119 -16.55 -11.26 -18.89
CA VAL A 119 -15.40 -10.38 -19.17
C VAL A 119 -15.12 -10.32 -20.69
N PRO A 120 -14.75 -9.14 -21.25
CA PRO A 120 -14.60 -8.99 -22.70
C PRO A 120 -13.28 -9.55 -23.27
N SER A 121 -12.31 -9.89 -22.43
CA SER A 121 -11.00 -10.41 -22.81
C SER A 121 -10.51 -11.43 -21.78
N THR A 122 -9.63 -12.33 -22.21
CA THR A 122 -8.98 -13.35 -21.37
C THR A 122 -7.47 -13.12 -21.21
N GLN A 123 -6.95 -12.02 -21.74
CA GLN A 123 -5.58 -11.55 -21.48
C GLN A 123 -5.44 -11.17 -20.00
N PRO A 124 -4.25 -11.35 -19.40
CA PRO A 124 -3.95 -10.71 -18.13
C PRO A 124 -4.25 -9.21 -18.19
N GLY A 125 -4.74 -8.65 -17.08
CA GLY A 125 -5.21 -7.27 -17.04
C GLY A 125 -6.14 -6.99 -15.86
N TRP A 126 -6.43 -5.71 -15.67
CA TRP A 126 -7.51 -5.27 -14.78
C TRP A 126 -8.76 -4.92 -15.58
N TYR A 127 -9.92 -5.34 -15.10
CA TYR A 127 -11.21 -5.13 -15.73
C TYR A 127 -12.19 -4.56 -14.72
N GLY A 128 -12.67 -3.33 -14.97
CA GLY A 128 -13.67 -2.67 -14.13
C GLY A 128 -15.07 -2.96 -14.64
N LEU A 129 -15.96 -3.44 -13.76
CA LEU A 129 -17.40 -3.45 -14.03
C LEU A 129 -18.01 -2.14 -13.50
N GLU A 130 -18.17 -1.18 -14.40
CA GLU A 130 -18.68 0.16 -14.09
C GLU A 130 -20.21 0.20 -14.15
N PHE A 131 -20.80 0.83 -13.14
CA PHE A 131 -22.22 1.12 -13.03
C PHE A 131 -22.46 2.64 -13.07
N SER A 132 -23.45 3.06 -13.84
CA SER A 132 -23.96 4.43 -13.87
C SER A 132 -25.48 4.44 -13.74
N ALA A 133 -26.03 5.55 -13.24
CA ALA A 133 -27.45 5.69 -12.98
C ALA A 133 -27.96 7.04 -13.49
N PRO A 134 -29.26 7.14 -13.87
CA PRO A 134 -29.86 8.43 -14.17
C PRO A 134 -29.94 9.31 -12.90
N PRO A 135 -30.08 10.65 -13.02
CA PRO A 135 -29.97 11.58 -11.88
C PRO A 135 -30.94 11.31 -10.71
N GLU A 136 -32.09 10.69 -10.98
CA GLU A 136 -33.11 10.29 -10.01
C GLU A 136 -32.76 9.01 -9.21
N VAL A 137 -31.68 8.31 -9.58
CA VAL A 137 -31.19 7.11 -8.90
C VAL A 137 -29.77 7.33 -8.40
N ILE A 138 -29.55 7.12 -7.11
CA ILE A 138 -28.24 7.19 -6.48
C ILE A 138 -27.72 5.76 -6.30
N LEU A 139 -26.52 5.48 -6.79
CA LEU A 139 -25.81 4.23 -6.47
C LEU A 139 -25.42 4.27 -4.99
N ARG A 140 -25.53 3.14 -4.29
CA ARG A 140 -25.16 3.06 -2.87
C ARG A 140 -23.74 3.61 -2.64
N ASP A 141 -23.58 4.39 -1.57
CA ASP A 141 -22.31 4.98 -1.14
C ASP A 141 -21.67 5.90 -2.21
N ARG A 142 -22.50 6.47 -3.09
CA ARG A 142 -22.14 7.45 -4.13
C ARG A 142 -22.99 8.72 -4.04
N VAL A 143 -22.53 9.79 -4.67
CA VAL A 143 -23.36 10.98 -4.93
C VAL A 143 -24.12 10.84 -6.26
N ALA A 144 -25.19 11.62 -6.45
CA ALA A 144 -25.99 11.56 -7.67
C ALA A 144 -25.12 11.82 -8.92
N GLY A 145 -25.21 10.93 -9.91
CA GLY A 145 -24.42 11.01 -11.15
C GLY A 145 -23.00 10.44 -11.08
N GLU A 146 -22.53 10.05 -9.89
CA GLU A 146 -21.23 9.39 -9.72
C GLU A 146 -21.33 7.90 -10.08
N THR A 147 -20.29 7.37 -10.75
CA THR A 147 -20.21 5.95 -11.12
C THR A 147 -19.72 5.08 -9.95
N LEU A 148 -20.04 3.79 -10.01
CA LEU A 148 -19.53 2.76 -9.10
C LEU A 148 -18.84 1.68 -9.91
N THR A 149 -17.57 1.39 -9.61
CA THR A 149 -16.81 0.38 -10.33
C THR A 149 -16.36 -0.70 -9.38
N TYR A 150 -16.59 -1.96 -9.76
CA TYR A 150 -16.07 -3.14 -9.11
C TYR A 150 -14.94 -3.71 -9.95
N GLY A 151 -13.74 -3.84 -9.39
CA GLY A 151 -12.58 -4.33 -10.13
C GLY A 151 -12.41 -5.84 -10.08
N PHE A 152 -11.85 -6.39 -11.15
CA PHE A 152 -11.49 -7.79 -11.30
C PHE A 152 -10.14 -7.88 -11.99
N THR A 153 -9.33 -8.88 -11.62
CA THR A 153 -8.01 -9.07 -12.21
C THR A 153 -7.97 -10.41 -12.93
N ILE A 154 -7.41 -10.43 -14.13
CA ILE A 154 -6.84 -11.66 -14.70
C ILE A 154 -5.34 -11.53 -14.45
N ALA A 155 -4.79 -12.32 -13.53
CA ALA A 155 -3.39 -12.17 -13.15
C ALA A 155 -2.47 -12.71 -14.27
N PRO A 156 -1.28 -12.15 -14.46
CA PRO A 156 -0.23 -12.85 -15.19
C PRO A 156 0.09 -14.16 -14.46
N ASN A 157 0.67 -15.14 -15.17
CA ASN A 157 1.06 -16.41 -14.55
C ASN A 157 2.07 -16.14 -13.41
N VAL A 158 1.61 -16.21 -12.16
CA VAL A 158 2.46 -16.06 -10.99
C VAL A 158 3.25 -17.35 -10.80
N THR A 159 4.56 -17.25 -10.61
CA THR A 159 5.43 -18.40 -10.34
C THR A 159 5.02 -19.12 -9.06
N ASP A 160 5.06 -20.46 -9.10
CA ASP A 160 4.77 -21.30 -7.94
C ASP A 160 5.79 -21.05 -6.81
N ARG A 161 5.32 -20.64 -5.64
CA ARG A 161 6.12 -20.33 -4.45
C ARG A 161 5.97 -21.44 -3.41
N THR A 162 6.61 -22.58 -3.66
CA THR A 162 6.61 -23.69 -2.68
C THR A 162 7.52 -23.44 -1.47
N PHE A 163 8.47 -22.49 -1.58
CA PHE A 163 9.38 -22.07 -0.51
C PHE A 163 9.68 -20.58 -0.62
N PRO A 164 9.99 -19.89 0.50
CA PRO A 164 10.31 -18.47 0.47
C PRO A 164 11.62 -18.21 -0.26
N ASP A 165 11.58 -17.40 -1.32
CA ASP A 165 12.76 -16.78 -1.90
C ASP A 165 13.16 -15.55 -1.07
N THR A 166 14.14 -15.72 -0.19
CA THR A 166 14.57 -14.65 0.71
C THR A 166 15.32 -13.52 -0.02
N ASN A 167 15.76 -13.76 -1.26
CA ASN A 167 16.33 -12.73 -2.13
C ASN A 167 15.27 -11.89 -2.86
N ALA A 168 14.00 -12.32 -2.84
CA ALA A 168 12.88 -11.57 -3.40
C ALA A 168 12.89 -10.11 -2.93
N SER A 169 12.70 -9.20 -3.88
CA SER A 169 12.73 -7.76 -3.63
C SER A 169 11.36 -7.17 -3.31
N TYR A 170 10.29 -7.91 -3.55
CA TYR A 170 8.92 -7.45 -3.34
C TYR A 170 8.44 -7.82 -1.94
N GLY A 171 7.83 -6.85 -1.27
CA GLY A 171 7.15 -7.04 -0.01
C GLY A 171 5.79 -6.36 0.02
N LEU A 172 4.97 -6.72 1.02
CA LEU A 172 3.63 -6.17 1.18
C LEU A 172 3.29 -5.98 2.67
N VAL A 173 2.69 -4.84 3.00
CA VAL A 173 2.17 -4.55 4.33
C VAL A 173 0.72 -5.01 4.43
N HIS A 174 0.35 -5.62 5.56
CA HIS A 174 -1.00 -6.15 5.83
C HIS A 174 -1.49 -7.21 4.82
N ALA A 175 -0.57 -8.00 4.27
CA ALA A 175 -0.86 -9.01 3.26
C ALA A 175 -1.91 -10.05 3.69
N ASP A 176 -2.74 -10.48 2.74
CA ASP A 176 -3.57 -11.69 2.87
C ASP A 176 -2.82 -12.89 2.31
N LEU A 177 -2.52 -13.86 3.17
CA LEU A 177 -1.67 -15.00 2.87
C LEU A 177 -2.33 -16.04 1.96
N LEU A 178 -3.61 -15.87 1.64
CA LEU A 178 -4.32 -16.73 0.70
C LEU A 178 -4.47 -16.09 -0.68
N ASP A 179 -4.17 -14.80 -0.81
CA ASP A 179 -4.25 -14.11 -2.10
C ASP A 179 -3.10 -14.59 -3.02
N PRO A 180 -3.41 -14.94 -4.29
CA PRO A 180 -2.44 -15.49 -5.22
C PRO A 180 -1.29 -14.55 -5.61
N ILE A 181 -1.41 -13.24 -5.40
CA ILE A 181 -0.36 -12.27 -5.77
C ILE A 181 0.54 -11.88 -4.59
N THR A 182 0.24 -12.33 -3.36
CA THR A 182 1.00 -11.94 -2.17
C THR A 182 2.47 -12.33 -2.32
N PRO A 183 3.42 -11.36 -2.20
CA PRO A 183 4.85 -11.60 -2.39
C PRO A 183 5.44 -12.50 -1.31
N THR A 184 6.70 -12.93 -1.48
CA THR A 184 7.39 -13.67 -0.43
C THR A 184 7.53 -12.87 0.86
N TRP A 185 7.92 -11.60 0.80
CA TRP A 185 8.11 -10.80 2.01
C TRP A 185 6.81 -10.16 2.51
N ILE A 186 6.48 -10.39 3.77
CA ILE A 186 5.33 -9.75 4.43
C ILE A 186 5.81 -8.97 5.66
N LYS A 187 5.38 -7.71 5.79
CA LYS A 187 5.67 -6.89 6.98
C LYS A 187 4.56 -7.08 8.01
N THR A 188 4.91 -7.40 9.25
CA THR A 188 3.95 -7.93 10.23
C THR A 188 4.15 -7.40 11.64
N LEU A 189 3.08 -7.45 12.43
CA LEU A 189 3.10 -7.31 13.89
C LEU A 189 2.90 -8.69 14.58
N THR A 190 3.26 -9.79 13.92
CA THR A 190 2.92 -11.14 14.39
C THR A 190 3.44 -11.39 15.79
N SER A 191 4.71 -11.08 16.05
CA SER A 191 5.34 -11.20 17.37
C SER A 191 4.61 -10.43 18.47
N GLN A 192 4.01 -9.27 18.15
CA GLN A 192 3.18 -8.48 19.07
C GLN A 192 1.84 -9.18 19.36
N THR A 193 1.23 -9.73 18.31
CA THR A 193 -0.13 -10.30 18.39
C THR A 193 -0.14 -11.69 19.03
N THR A 194 0.85 -12.53 18.74
CA THR A 194 0.93 -13.91 19.26
C THR A 194 1.84 -14.03 20.49
N GLY A 195 2.66 -13.00 20.74
CA GLY A 195 3.75 -13.06 21.70
C GLY A 195 4.97 -13.83 21.18
N PRO A 196 6.13 -13.67 21.84
CA PRO A 196 7.39 -14.24 21.39
C PRO A 196 7.40 -15.78 21.44
N GLU A 197 6.64 -16.41 22.34
CA GLU A 197 6.59 -17.88 22.49
C GLU A 197 5.96 -18.60 21.29
N TRP A 198 4.96 -17.99 20.65
CA TRP A 198 4.21 -18.59 19.53
C TRP A 198 4.70 -18.12 18.16
N PHE A 199 5.54 -17.07 18.12
CA PHE A 199 6.02 -16.46 16.90
C PHE A 199 6.70 -17.47 15.95
N SER A 200 7.62 -18.31 16.42
CA SER A 200 8.29 -19.30 15.55
C SER A 200 7.32 -20.30 14.92
N GLN A 201 6.22 -20.67 15.59
CA GLN A 201 5.25 -21.59 15.00
C GLN A 201 4.48 -20.93 13.85
N GLU A 202 4.09 -19.68 14.03
CA GLU A 202 3.40 -18.89 13.01
C GLU A 202 4.33 -18.58 11.83
N LEU A 203 5.58 -18.18 12.11
CA LEU A 203 6.61 -17.97 11.08
C LEU A 203 6.87 -19.25 10.28
N ASN A 204 6.98 -20.40 10.94
CA ASN A 204 7.16 -21.70 10.26
C ASN A 204 5.93 -22.08 9.43
N HIS A 205 4.72 -21.79 9.91
CA HIS A 205 3.52 -21.99 9.12
C HIS A 205 3.55 -21.13 7.85
N ARG A 206 3.94 -19.87 7.94
CA ARG A 206 4.03 -18.95 6.79
C ARG A 206 5.13 -19.33 5.81
N ARG A 207 6.29 -19.76 6.30
CA ARG A 207 7.36 -20.32 5.46
C ARG A 207 6.91 -21.58 4.72
N SER A 208 6.04 -22.40 5.32
CA SER A 208 5.44 -23.56 4.62
C SER A 208 4.47 -23.18 3.50
N LEU A 209 4.05 -21.91 3.45
CA LEU A 209 3.23 -21.32 2.39
C LEU A 209 4.06 -20.44 1.44
N GLY A 210 5.39 -20.42 1.57
CA GLY A 210 6.28 -19.64 0.70
C GLY A 210 6.56 -18.20 1.15
N TYR A 211 6.22 -17.83 2.38
CA TYR A 211 6.39 -16.48 2.91
C TYR A 211 7.55 -16.34 3.91
N GLU A 212 8.19 -15.19 3.91
CA GLU A 212 9.16 -14.75 4.92
C GLU A 212 8.65 -13.46 5.58
N GLU A 213 8.86 -13.32 6.90
CA GLU A 213 8.40 -12.13 7.63
C GLU A 213 9.51 -11.10 7.79
N LEU A 214 9.14 -9.84 7.64
CA LEU A 214 9.79 -8.70 8.29
C LEU A 214 8.95 -8.31 9.53
N PRO A 215 9.17 -8.95 10.69
CA PRO A 215 8.52 -8.58 11.93
C PRO A 215 9.05 -7.24 12.47
N ILE A 216 8.17 -6.53 13.18
CA ILE A 216 8.51 -5.27 13.85
C ILE A 216 8.62 -5.46 15.38
N VAL A 217 9.68 -4.93 15.98
CA VAL A 217 9.87 -4.83 17.43
C VAL A 217 9.46 -3.43 17.91
N VAL A 218 8.28 -3.34 18.50
CA VAL A 218 7.69 -2.10 19.05
C VAL A 218 7.07 -2.36 20.44
N GLY A 219 6.43 -1.37 21.04
CA GLY A 219 5.77 -1.50 22.33
C GLY A 219 6.70 -1.24 23.51
N GLY A 220 6.26 -1.57 24.73
CA GLY A 220 6.81 -0.99 25.97
C GLY A 220 8.29 -1.30 26.28
N THR A 221 8.82 -2.43 25.83
CA THR A 221 10.23 -2.82 26.02
C THR A 221 11.16 -2.10 25.07
N TRP A 222 10.69 -1.77 23.85
CA TRP A 222 11.41 -0.97 22.88
C TRP A 222 11.23 0.54 23.10
N GLN A 223 10.02 0.96 23.47
CA GLN A 223 9.68 2.36 23.69
C GLN A 223 10.47 2.94 24.86
N SER A 224 11.04 4.12 24.65
CA SER A 224 11.80 4.85 25.66
C SER A 224 11.32 6.28 25.77
N ARG A 225 11.36 6.83 26.99
CA ARG A 225 11.20 8.28 27.15
C ARG A 225 12.45 8.99 26.68
N ASN A 226 12.29 10.04 25.89
CA ASN A 226 13.41 10.80 25.33
C ASN A 226 13.91 11.92 26.26
N ASP A 227 13.50 11.92 27.53
CA ASP A 227 13.94 12.88 28.54
C ASP A 227 14.72 12.23 29.70
N LEU A 228 14.84 10.90 29.70
CA LEU A 228 15.57 10.13 30.72
C LEU A 228 16.35 8.98 30.08
N PRO A 229 17.54 8.64 30.61
CA PRO A 229 18.23 7.42 30.23
C PRO A 229 17.39 6.18 30.56
N LEU A 230 17.52 5.13 29.74
CA LEU A 230 16.98 3.81 30.07
C LEU A 230 17.43 3.35 31.46
N SER A 231 16.51 2.76 32.23
CA SER A 231 16.84 2.12 33.52
C SER A 231 17.48 0.73 33.32
N ASP A 232 18.08 0.17 34.37
CA ASP A 232 18.59 -1.21 34.35
C ASP A 232 17.47 -2.22 34.07
N ILE A 233 16.26 -1.96 34.58
CA ILE A 233 15.09 -2.81 34.37
C ILE A 233 14.71 -2.81 32.89
N GLN A 234 14.54 -1.64 32.28
CA GLN A 234 14.19 -1.55 30.85
C GLN A 234 15.24 -2.21 29.94
N ARG A 235 16.53 -2.06 30.26
CA ARG A 235 17.60 -2.76 29.52
C ARG A 235 17.51 -4.28 29.67
N GLY A 236 17.19 -4.76 30.87
CA GLY A 236 17.00 -6.17 31.16
C GLY A 236 15.81 -6.75 30.40
N ASP A 237 14.66 -6.08 30.49
CA ASP A 237 13.41 -6.49 29.83
C ASP A 237 13.57 -6.54 28.31
N LEU A 238 14.19 -5.51 27.71
CA LEU A 238 14.48 -5.48 26.27
C LEU A 238 15.39 -6.64 25.87
N ARG A 239 16.45 -6.92 26.63
CA ARG A 239 17.35 -8.03 26.33
C ARG A 239 16.62 -9.37 26.41
N GLU A 240 15.79 -9.58 27.42
CA GLU A 240 15.02 -10.81 27.59
C GLU A 240 14.08 -11.05 26.41
N GLU A 241 13.34 -10.02 25.99
CA GLU A 241 12.44 -10.11 24.83
C GLU A 241 13.21 -10.41 23.54
N LEU A 242 14.25 -9.63 23.23
CA LEU A 242 15.04 -9.84 22.02
C LEU A 242 15.73 -11.21 22.02
N THR A 243 16.20 -11.69 23.18
CA THR A 243 16.78 -13.03 23.28
C THR A 243 15.73 -14.07 22.91
N THR A 244 14.51 -13.92 23.42
CA THR A 244 13.40 -14.83 23.13
C THR A 244 13.04 -14.81 21.65
N LEU A 245 13.10 -13.66 20.97
CA LEU A 245 12.76 -13.52 19.55
C LEU A 245 13.89 -13.99 18.61
N PHE A 246 15.13 -13.57 18.84
CA PHE A 246 16.23 -13.74 17.90
C PHE A 246 16.91 -15.11 18.01
N THR A 247 16.92 -15.71 19.20
CA THR A 247 17.64 -16.98 19.42
C THR A 247 16.82 -18.22 19.11
N GLN A 248 15.59 -18.05 18.61
CA GLN A 248 14.78 -19.17 18.13
C GLN A 248 15.48 -19.82 16.93
N GLN A 249 15.47 -21.16 16.86
CA GLN A 249 16.08 -21.89 15.75
C GLN A 249 15.56 -21.40 14.39
N ASP A 250 14.28 -21.05 14.33
CA ASP A 250 13.62 -20.60 13.12
C ASP A 250 13.38 -19.08 13.13
N ALA A 251 14.19 -18.29 13.83
CA ALA A 251 14.02 -16.83 13.88
C ALA A 251 13.94 -16.19 12.48
N ALA A 252 13.22 -15.06 12.38
CA ALA A 252 13.16 -14.28 11.15
C ALA A 252 14.56 -13.76 10.78
N LEU A 253 14.81 -13.64 9.47
CA LEU A 253 16.12 -13.25 8.94
C LEU A 253 16.43 -11.76 9.12
N ALA A 254 15.41 -10.94 9.21
CA ALA A 254 15.52 -9.51 9.42
C ALA A 254 14.44 -9.03 10.40
N TRP A 255 14.79 -8.05 11.24
CA TRP A 255 13.88 -7.47 12.22
C TRP A 255 13.91 -5.96 12.13
N GLU A 256 12.73 -5.36 12.01
CA GLU A 256 12.59 -3.91 12.03
C GLU A 256 12.39 -3.42 13.44
N LEU A 257 13.26 -2.51 13.90
CA LEU A 257 13.27 -2.05 15.28
C LEU A 257 12.67 -0.65 15.39
N GLY A 258 11.61 -0.52 16.19
CA GLY A 258 10.78 0.68 16.27
C GLY A 258 9.76 0.78 15.16
N ILE A 259 8.93 1.82 15.20
CA ILE A 259 8.02 2.23 14.13
C ILE A 259 8.02 3.74 14.03
N GLU A 260 8.43 4.26 12.88
CA GLU A 260 8.44 5.69 12.51
C GLU A 260 8.78 6.64 13.66
N GLU A 261 9.78 6.29 14.48
CA GLU A 261 10.09 7.04 15.71
C GLU A 261 10.48 8.50 15.43
N ASN A 262 10.82 8.83 14.17
CA ASN A 262 11.09 10.19 13.71
C ASN A 262 9.87 11.11 13.65
N LEU A 263 8.67 10.56 13.75
CA LEU A 263 7.44 11.34 13.83
C LEU A 263 7.09 11.77 15.28
N ASP A 264 7.81 11.29 16.29
CA ASP A 264 7.56 11.59 17.71
C ASP A 264 8.31 12.86 18.20
N ASP A 265 7.70 13.59 19.12
CA ASP A 265 8.14 14.90 19.68
C ASP A 265 9.52 14.92 20.42
N GLY A 266 10.25 13.82 20.47
CA GLY A 266 11.59 13.74 21.08
C GLY A 266 12.69 13.26 20.16
N TRP A 267 12.36 12.91 18.92
CA TRP A 267 13.33 12.45 17.95
C TRP A 267 14.41 13.52 17.69
N GLY A 268 15.63 13.06 17.39
CA GLY A 268 16.74 13.97 17.10
C GLY A 268 17.42 14.60 18.32
N THR A 269 16.85 14.48 19.52
CA THR A 269 17.49 14.97 20.76
C THR A 269 18.69 14.10 21.17
N ASP A 270 19.66 14.68 21.88
CA ASP A 270 20.82 13.93 22.41
C ASP A 270 20.38 12.70 23.21
N GLN A 271 19.33 12.85 24.03
CA GLN A 271 18.82 11.77 24.87
C GLN A 271 18.10 10.68 24.06
N TYR A 272 17.42 11.03 22.96
CA TYR A 272 16.89 10.05 22.02
C TYR A 272 18.01 9.20 21.42
N TRP A 273 19.07 9.85 20.90
CA TRP A 273 20.20 9.15 20.30
C TRP A 273 20.95 8.26 21.29
N ASP A 274 21.15 8.73 22.53
CA ASP A 274 21.74 7.93 23.59
C ASP A 274 20.92 6.68 23.91
N ASN A 275 19.59 6.83 24.00
CA ASN A 275 18.70 5.69 24.24
C ASN A 275 18.69 4.73 23.05
N LEU A 276 18.57 5.23 21.82
CA LEU A 276 18.62 4.41 20.61
C LEU A 276 19.93 3.63 20.51
N ALA A 277 21.08 4.24 20.83
CA ALA A 277 22.37 3.57 20.82
C ALA A 277 22.45 2.44 21.87
N VAL A 278 21.84 2.63 23.05
CA VAL A 278 21.75 1.57 24.06
C VAL A 278 20.84 0.43 23.58
N LYS A 279 19.66 0.74 23.02
CA LYS A 279 18.73 -0.26 22.47
C LYS A 279 19.37 -1.06 21.34
N ALA A 280 19.96 -0.37 20.37
CA ALA A 280 20.59 -0.97 19.19
C ALA A 280 21.80 -1.83 19.56
N ARG A 281 22.62 -1.42 20.54
CA ARG A 281 23.71 -2.25 21.06
C ARG A 281 23.19 -3.54 21.71
N ILE A 282 22.15 -3.46 22.53
CA ILE A 282 21.53 -4.65 23.13
C ILE A 282 21.02 -5.59 22.03
N ALA A 283 20.32 -5.05 21.02
CA ALA A 283 19.83 -5.84 19.90
C ALA A 283 20.96 -6.52 19.12
N ARG A 284 22.05 -5.80 18.82
CA ARG A 284 23.23 -6.35 18.15
C ARG A 284 23.88 -7.47 18.95
N GLU A 285 24.13 -7.25 20.24
CA GLU A 285 24.74 -8.28 21.10
C GLU A 285 23.90 -9.57 21.13
N VAL A 286 22.57 -9.45 21.14
CA VAL A 286 21.68 -10.62 21.10
C VAL A 286 21.64 -11.27 19.70
N ALA A 287 21.62 -10.46 18.63
CA ALA A 287 21.64 -10.95 17.26
C ALA A 287 22.94 -11.71 16.94
N ASP A 288 24.09 -11.25 17.44
CA ASP A 288 25.39 -11.91 17.25
C ASP A 288 25.49 -13.27 17.98
N GLU A 289 24.64 -13.50 18.99
CA GLU A 289 24.52 -14.78 19.71
C GLU A 289 23.43 -15.70 19.12
N ALA A 290 22.64 -15.20 18.17
CA ALA A 290 21.55 -15.96 17.54
C ALA A 290 22.10 -17.12 16.68
N PRO A 291 21.34 -18.21 16.52
CA PRO A 291 21.76 -19.34 15.67
C PRO A 291 21.73 -19.00 14.17
N ASN A 292 21.01 -17.94 13.79
CA ASN A 292 20.87 -17.45 12.42
C ASN A 292 21.50 -16.06 12.29
N ASP A 293 21.88 -15.68 11.07
CA ASP A 293 22.38 -14.33 10.76
C ASP A 293 21.24 -13.31 10.78
N VAL A 294 20.90 -12.82 11.98
CA VAL A 294 19.80 -11.90 12.22
C VAL A 294 20.20 -10.49 11.82
N ARG A 295 19.50 -9.94 10.82
CA ARG A 295 19.70 -8.57 10.33
C ARG A 295 18.85 -7.57 11.08
N LEU A 296 19.45 -6.46 11.50
CA LEU A 296 18.77 -5.38 12.21
C LEU A 296 18.46 -4.22 11.26
N VAL A 297 17.18 -3.87 11.17
CA VAL A 297 16.65 -2.81 10.31
C VAL A 297 16.19 -1.64 11.20
N TYR A 298 16.65 -0.43 10.88
CA TYR A 298 16.14 0.81 11.47
C TYR A 298 15.34 1.59 10.43
N GLN A 299 14.19 2.13 10.81
CA GLN A 299 13.28 2.80 9.89
C GLN A 299 13.19 4.31 10.13
N LEU A 300 13.09 5.06 9.04
CA LEU A 300 12.81 6.50 9.03
C LEU A 300 11.65 6.81 8.09
N ALA A 301 10.58 7.40 8.60
CA ALA A 301 9.47 7.89 7.80
C ALA A 301 9.80 9.26 7.20
N THR A 302 10.58 9.30 6.12
CA THR A 302 11.16 10.54 5.64
C THR A 302 11.46 10.57 4.16
N THR A 303 11.44 11.79 3.61
CA THR A 303 12.12 12.15 2.36
C THR A 303 13.17 13.24 2.60
N ASP A 304 13.36 13.66 3.86
CA ASP A 304 14.27 14.71 4.24
C ASP A 304 15.67 14.14 4.49
N ARG A 305 16.60 14.61 3.66
CA ARG A 305 18.02 14.33 3.78
C ARG A 305 18.59 14.62 5.17
N VAL A 306 18.15 15.69 5.83
CA VAL A 306 18.67 16.10 7.15
C VAL A 306 18.40 15.01 8.18
N GLU A 307 17.25 14.33 8.11
CA GLU A 307 16.92 13.29 9.07
C GLU A 307 17.81 12.06 8.92
N ILE A 308 18.12 11.70 7.67
CA ILE A 308 19.04 10.62 7.30
C ILE A 308 20.46 10.96 7.80
N GLU A 309 20.92 12.20 7.61
CA GLU A 309 22.22 12.67 8.09
C GLU A 309 22.32 12.59 9.63
N LEU A 310 21.26 12.98 10.35
CA LEU A 310 21.21 12.90 11.81
C LEU A 310 21.31 11.45 12.31
N PHE A 311 20.57 10.52 11.70
CA PHE A 311 20.67 9.10 12.06
C PHE A 311 22.08 8.56 11.80
N LEU A 312 22.64 8.80 10.61
CA LEU A 312 23.97 8.29 10.24
C LEU A 312 25.11 8.87 11.10
N ALA A 313 24.95 10.10 11.61
CA ALA A 313 25.88 10.71 12.54
C ALA A 313 25.73 10.19 13.99
N SER A 314 24.63 9.52 14.31
CA SER A 314 24.37 8.99 15.65
C SER A 314 25.28 7.80 15.99
N SER A 315 25.51 7.58 17.28
CA SER A 315 26.26 6.40 17.74
C SER A 315 25.49 5.09 17.59
N ALA A 316 24.20 5.14 17.24
CA ALA A 316 23.34 3.98 17.04
C ALA A 316 23.51 3.35 15.65
N ALA A 317 23.80 4.14 14.61
CA ALA A 317 23.79 3.68 13.22
C ALA A 317 24.71 2.48 12.96
N GLN A 318 25.85 2.40 13.64
CA GLN A 318 26.83 1.30 13.50
C GLN A 318 26.32 -0.09 13.91
N TYR A 319 25.19 -0.17 14.62
CA TYR A 319 24.65 -1.44 15.10
C TYR A 319 23.64 -2.06 14.13
N PHE A 320 23.21 -1.35 13.10
CA PHE A 320 22.21 -1.80 12.12
C PHE A 320 22.88 -2.32 10.85
N ASP A 321 22.16 -3.18 10.11
CA ASP A 321 22.57 -3.72 8.80
C ASP A 321 21.81 -3.08 7.64
N VAL A 322 20.65 -2.49 7.95
CA VAL A 322 19.74 -1.91 6.96
C VAL A 322 19.21 -0.58 7.49
N LEU A 323 19.29 0.44 6.65
CA LEU A 323 18.44 1.62 6.76
C LEU A 323 17.19 1.39 5.92
N SER A 324 16.04 1.38 6.56
CA SER A 324 14.76 1.51 5.87
C SER A 324 14.31 2.96 5.84
N ILE A 325 13.77 3.38 4.70
CA ILE A 325 13.11 4.67 4.53
C ILE A 325 11.65 4.41 4.13
N HIS A 326 10.70 5.19 4.67
CA HIS A 326 9.32 5.24 4.18
C HIS A 326 9.08 6.52 3.37
N PRO A 327 9.36 6.53 2.05
CA PRO A 327 9.38 7.74 1.26
C PRO A 327 7.98 8.12 0.76
N TYR A 328 7.06 8.43 1.68
CA TYR A 328 5.75 8.96 1.31
C TYR A 328 5.88 10.43 0.88
N ALA A 329 5.62 10.70 -0.40
CA ALA A 329 5.73 12.03 -0.99
C ALA A 329 4.47 12.89 -0.73
N TRP A 330 4.01 12.94 0.52
CA TRP A 330 2.90 13.80 0.93
C TRP A 330 3.20 15.29 0.69
N PRO A 331 2.17 16.13 0.45
CA PRO A 331 0.77 15.74 0.22
C PRO A 331 0.45 15.42 -1.26
N ASP A 332 1.40 15.67 -2.16
CA ASP A 332 1.10 15.85 -3.59
C ASP A 332 1.34 14.58 -4.44
N PHE A 333 2.13 13.63 -3.94
CA PHE A 333 2.53 12.40 -4.64
C PHE A 333 2.99 12.66 -6.09
N PRO A 334 4.00 13.53 -6.29
CA PRO A 334 4.52 13.84 -7.62
C PRO A 334 5.08 12.56 -8.29
N PRO A 335 5.12 12.50 -9.63
CA PRO A 335 5.65 11.34 -10.34
C PRO A 335 7.02 10.90 -9.78
N PRO A 336 7.21 9.62 -9.40
CA PRO A 336 8.43 9.13 -8.74
C PRO A 336 9.72 9.48 -9.47
N ALA A 337 9.69 9.50 -10.82
CA ALA A 337 10.83 9.84 -11.66
C ALA A 337 11.40 11.26 -11.41
N THR A 338 10.65 12.15 -10.78
CA THR A 338 11.08 13.53 -10.51
C THR A 338 11.92 13.68 -9.23
N TRP A 339 11.92 12.70 -8.33
CA TRP A 339 12.54 12.85 -7.01
C TRP A 339 13.16 11.57 -6.43
N LEU A 340 12.62 10.38 -6.72
CA LEU A 340 12.95 9.14 -6.01
C LEU A 340 14.41 8.69 -6.23
N THR A 341 14.91 8.79 -7.45
CA THR A 341 16.29 8.42 -7.79
C THR A 341 17.31 9.34 -7.12
N THR A 342 16.98 10.63 -6.99
CA THR A 342 17.78 11.60 -6.23
C THR A 342 17.83 11.21 -4.76
N LEU A 343 16.68 10.94 -4.12
CA LEU A 343 16.61 10.49 -2.73
C LEU A 343 17.49 9.25 -2.49
N ILE A 344 17.37 8.23 -3.36
CA ILE A 344 18.14 6.98 -3.24
C ILE A 344 19.64 7.26 -3.39
N THR A 345 20.02 7.99 -4.44
CA THR A 345 21.43 8.27 -4.74
C THR A 345 22.08 9.08 -3.62
N GLU A 346 21.40 10.11 -3.11
CA GLU A 346 21.91 10.92 -2.01
C GLU A 346 22.00 10.10 -0.72
N THR A 347 21.01 9.26 -0.42
CA THR A 347 21.04 8.36 0.74
C THR A 347 22.23 7.40 0.69
N GLN A 348 22.45 6.74 -0.45
CA GLN A 348 23.60 5.85 -0.64
C GLN A 348 24.94 6.58 -0.50
N GLN A 349 25.03 7.81 -1.00
CA GLN A 349 26.22 8.65 -0.81
C GLN A 349 26.43 8.97 0.67
N LEU A 350 25.38 9.30 1.42
CA LEU A 350 25.48 9.56 2.85
C LEU A 350 25.95 8.33 3.64
N ILE A 351 25.37 7.16 3.36
CA ILE A 351 25.80 5.88 3.94
C ILE A 351 27.30 5.64 3.66
N ALA A 352 27.73 5.82 2.42
CA ALA A 352 29.12 5.66 2.02
C ALA A 352 30.06 6.67 2.72
N HIS A 353 29.66 7.94 2.85
CA HIS A 353 30.44 8.95 3.56
C HIS A 353 30.54 8.69 5.06
N ALA A 354 29.49 8.15 5.67
CA ALA A 354 29.50 7.72 7.07
C ALA A 354 30.43 6.51 7.30
N GLY A 355 30.76 5.76 6.23
CA GLY A 355 31.60 4.58 6.29
C GLY A 355 30.92 3.39 6.97
N ILE A 356 29.58 3.36 6.97
CA ILE A 356 28.76 2.31 7.57
C ILE A 356 28.20 1.43 6.43
N GLY A 357 28.28 0.11 6.57
CA GLY A 357 27.81 -0.85 5.57
C GLY A 357 26.30 -1.12 5.66
N LEU A 358 25.46 -0.11 5.45
CA LEU A 358 24.00 -0.27 5.46
C LEU A 358 23.46 -0.59 4.07
N GLU A 359 22.60 -1.60 3.96
CA GLU A 359 21.70 -1.71 2.82
C GLU A 359 20.56 -0.70 2.92
N LEU A 360 19.95 -0.36 1.78
CA LEU A 360 18.78 0.50 1.71
C LEU A 360 17.54 -0.30 1.32
N TRP A 361 16.53 -0.28 2.18
CA TRP A 361 15.22 -0.88 1.94
C TRP A 361 14.14 0.21 1.98
N PHE A 362 13.00 -0.04 1.34
CA PHE A 362 11.76 0.69 1.58
C PHE A 362 10.77 -0.27 2.22
N THR A 363 10.64 -0.22 3.55
CA THR A 363 9.73 -1.13 4.27
C THR A 363 8.30 -0.60 4.36
N GLU A 364 8.06 0.61 3.89
CA GLU A 364 6.74 1.12 3.48
C GLU A 364 6.89 2.14 2.36
N VAL A 365 6.09 2.04 1.31
CA VAL A 365 5.90 3.08 0.30
C VAL A 365 4.52 2.90 -0.30
N GLY A 366 3.83 3.99 -0.61
CA GLY A 366 2.49 3.92 -1.15
C GLY A 366 1.91 5.27 -1.49
N VAL A 367 0.66 5.25 -1.92
CA VAL A 367 -0.13 6.44 -2.25
C VAL A 367 -1.61 6.16 -1.96
N PRO A 368 -2.34 7.08 -1.33
CA PRO A 368 -3.77 6.92 -1.16
C PRO A 368 -4.46 7.07 -2.51
N ILE A 369 -5.33 6.12 -2.84
CA ILE A 369 -6.04 6.06 -4.12
C ILE A 369 -7.37 6.74 -3.94
N ASN A 370 -7.55 7.88 -4.58
CA ASN A 370 -8.72 8.73 -4.42
C ASN A 370 -10.00 7.96 -4.75
N ALA A 371 -10.82 7.75 -3.72
CA ALA A 371 -12.09 7.05 -3.81
C ALA A 371 -13.29 7.98 -3.68
N ALA A 372 -13.11 9.31 -3.57
CA ALA A 372 -14.16 10.29 -3.35
C ALA A 372 -14.03 11.52 -4.29
N PRO A 373 -15.07 12.36 -4.43
CA PRO A 373 -14.94 13.61 -5.18
C PRO A 373 -13.85 14.53 -4.61
N ALA A 374 -13.18 15.27 -5.50
CA ALA A 374 -12.16 16.25 -5.13
C ALA A 374 -12.66 17.24 -4.05
N ALA A 375 -11.76 17.68 -3.16
CA ALA A 375 -12.01 18.49 -1.96
C ALA A 375 -12.73 17.79 -0.78
N SER A 376 -13.13 16.53 -0.93
CA SER A 376 -13.61 15.71 0.20
C SER A 376 -12.55 14.76 0.75
N PHE A 377 -11.42 14.58 0.06
CA PHE A 377 -10.38 13.65 0.46
C PHE A 377 -9.40 14.33 1.43
N PHE A 378 -9.26 13.82 2.64
CA PHE A 378 -8.37 14.34 3.70
C PHE A 378 -7.38 13.27 4.10
N GLY A 379 -6.22 13.65 4.63
CA GLY A 379 -5.16 12.69 4.95
C GLY A 379 -4.05 13.28 5.80
N TYR A 380 -2.91 12.60 5.76
CA TYR A 380 -1.69 13.06 6.39
C TYR A 380 -1.03 14.16 5.53
N PRO A 381 -0.32 15.15 6.12
CA PRO A 381 -0.29 15.45 7.55
C PRO A 381 -1.67 15.88 8.04
N ALA A 382 -1.98 15.63 9.32
CA ALA A 382 -3.27 15.94 9.94
C ALA A 382 -3.51 17.46 10.10
N THR A 383 -3.56 18.18 8.99
CA THR A 383 -3.73 19.62 8.89
C THR A 383 -5.18 20.01 8.69
N GLY A 384 -6.06 19.03 8.41
CA GLY A 384 -7.46 19.27 8.05
C GLY A 384 -7.64 19.84 6.65
N GLU A 385 -6.57 19.99 5.88
CA GLU A 385 -6.60 20.40 4.48
C GLU A 385 -6.85 19.19 3.58
N PRO A 386 -7.58 19.35 2.47
CA PRO A 386 -7.73 18.30 1.49
C PRO A 386 -6.37 17.87 0.94
N VAL A 387 -6.21 16.57 0.73
CA VAL A 387 -5.11 15.96 -0.03
C VAL A 387 -5.67 15.46 -1.35
N ASP A 388 -4.89 15.49 -2.42
CA ASP A 388 -5.41 15.13 -3.74
C ASP A 388 -5.63 13.61 -3.90
N GLY A 389 -4.75 12.80 -3.29
CA GLY A 389 -4.60 11.38 -3.63
C GLY A 389 -4.35 11.17 -5.12
N LEU A 390 -4.27 9.92 -5.57
CA LEU A 390 -4.19 9.62 -7.00
C LEU A 390 -5.45 8.89 -7.47
N ASP A 391 -5.95 9.24 -8.66
CA ASP A 391 -6.96 8.40 -9.29
C ASP A 391 -6.42 6.97 -9.53
N PRO A 392 -7.31 5.97 -9.73
CA PRO A 392 -6.90 4.57 -9.81
C PRO A 392 -5.83 4.26 -10.88
N ALA A 393 -5.85 4.95 -12.03
CA ALA A 393 -4.86 4.74 -13.08
C ALA A 393 -3.50 5.35 -12.71
N ARG A 394 -3.49 6.59 -12.20
CA ARG A 394 -2.27 7.26 -11.74
C ARG A 394 -1.61 6.53 -10.55
N ALA A 395 -2.40 5.92 -9.68
CA ALA A 395 -1.87 5.09 -8.59
C ALA A 395 -1.15 3.84 -9.12
N ALA A 396 -1.66 3.21 -10.18
CA ALA A 396 -0.97 2.10 -10.84
C ALA A 396 0.35 2.55 -11.48
N ASP A 397 0.36 3.69 -12.18
CA ASP A 397 1.57 4.34 -12.71
C ASP A 397 2.61 4.58 -11.60
N TYR A 398 2.18 5.23 -10.52
CA TYR A 398 3.04 5.52 -9.38
C TYR A 398 3.68 4.24 -8.80
N LEU A 399 2.88 3.18 -8.63
CA LEU A 399 3.37 1.90 -8.12
C LEU A 399 4.43 1.29 -9.04
N ALA A 400 4.12 1.07 -10.32
CA ALA A 400 5.03 0.40 -11.24
C ALA A 400 6.33 1.20 -11.43
N GLN A 401 6.23 2.53 -11.53
CA GLN A 401 7.40 3.41 -11.62
C GLN A 401 8.25 3.36 -10.34
N THR A 402 7.61 3.35 -9.16
CA THR A 402 8.32 3.26 -7.87
C THR A 402 9.16 2.00 -7.79
N TYR A 403 8.60 0.83 -8.12
CA TYR A 403 9.36 -0.44 -8.12
C TYR A 403 10.50 -0.42 -9.13
N ALA A 404 10.22 -0.03 -10.39
CA ALA A 404 11.24 0.02 -11.43
C ALA A 404 12.42 0.95 -11.04
N LEU A 405 12.13 2.15 -10.53
CA LEU A 405 13.14 3.11 -10.11
C LEU A 405 13.91 2.66 -8.87
N ALA A 406 13.21 2.21 -7.84
CA ALA A 406 13.82 1.82 -6.58
C ALA A 406 14.80 0.66 -6.77
N LEU A 407 14.35 -0.40 -7.44
CA LEU A 407 15.17 -1.59 -7.67
C LEU A 407 16.34 -1.30 -8.61
N ALA A 408 16.11 -0.59 -9.72
CA ALA A 408 17.19 -0.21 -10.65
C ALA A 408 18.22 0.76 -10.04
N SER A 409 17.84 1.50 -9.00
CA SER A 409 18.73 2.41 -8.25
C SER A 409 19.38 1.75 -7.02
N GLY A 410 19.16 0.45 -6.80
CA GLY A 410 19.86 -0.32 -5.77
C GLY A 410 19.15 -0.44 -4.42
N VAL A 411 17.87 -0.08 -4.32
CA VAL A 411 17.04 -0.47 -3.16
C VAL A 411 16.84 -1.99 -3.20
N LYS A 412 17.08 -2.68 -2.09
CA LYS A 412 17.09 -4.15 -2.05
C LYS A 412 15.74 -4.78 -1.82
N LYS A 413 14.85 -4.12 -1.09
CA LYS A 413 13.48 -4.57 -0.84
C LYS A 413 12.53 -3.39 -0.82
N VAL A 414 11.35 -3.56 -1.39
CA VAL A 414 10.30 -2.55 -1.45
C VAL A 414 8.99 -3.18 -0.99
N PHE A 415 8.42 -2.64 0.08
CA PHE A 415 7.17 -3.08 0.67
C PHE A 415 6.08 -2.05 0.38
N TRP A 416 5.04 -2.48 -0.34
CA TRP A 416 3.92 -1.59 -0.63
C TRP A 416 2.99 -1.46 0.58
N TYR A 417 2.65 -0.23 0.95
CA TYR A 417 1.57 0.08 1.88
C TYR A 417 0.30 0.47 1.11
N ASN A 418 -0.76 -0.34 1.12
CA ASN A 418 -0.88 -1.66 1.76
C ASN A 418 -1.73 -2.61 0.91
N TYR A 419 -1.94 -3.84 1.39
CA TYR A 419 -2.74 -4.82 0.67
C TYR A 419 -4.21 -4.36 0.49
N ARG A 420 -4.88 -3.99 1.58
CA ARG A 420 -6.33 -3.72 1.60
C ARG A 420 -6.64 -2.39 2.27
N ASP A 421 -7.57 -1.65 1.68
CA ASP A 421 -8.16 -0.45 2.25
C ASP A 421 -8.58 -0.69 3.71
N ALA A 422 -8.13 0.17 4.63
CA ALA A 422 -8.30 -0.03 6.06
C ALA A 422 -9.76 0.16 6.54
N GLY A 423 -10.59 0.85 5.76
CA GLY A 423 -11.97 1.15 6.09
C GLY A 423 -12.81 1.52 4.87
N PRO A 424 -14.15 1.56 5.00
CA PRO A 424 -15.05 1.94 3.91
C PRO A 424 -15.16 3.45 3.69
N GLU A 425 -14.59 4.28 4.57
CA GLU A 425 -14.67 5.75 4.46
C GLU A 425 -13.83 6.25 3.28
N ARG A 426 -14.52 6.76 2.26
CA ARG A 426 -13.94 7.14 0.97
C ARG A 426 -13.15 8.45 1.02
N ASP A 427 -13.43 9.29 2.01
CA ASP A 427 -12.87 10.62 2.23
C ASP A 427 -11.61 10.60 3.12
N MET A 428 -11.30 9.47 3.74
CA MET A 428 -10.13 9.33 4.62
C MET A 428 -8.98 8.64 3.88
N ALA A 429 -7.89 9.34 3.59
CA ALA A 429 -6.78 8.81 2.81
C ALA A 429 -6.19 7.50 3.36
N GLU A 430 -6.08 7.38 4.68
CA GLU A 430 -5.60 6.15 5.35
C GLU A 430 -6.46 4.91 5.01
N ASN A 431 -7.75 5.12 4.75
CA ASN A 431 -8.66 4.05 4.39
C ASN A 431 -8.61 3.69 2.90
N ASN A 432 -7.74 4.31 2.11
CA ASN A 432 -7.78 4.20 0.65
C ASN A 432 -6.42 3.85 0.00
N PHE A 433 -5.44 3.36 0.76
CA PHE A 433 -4.10 2.93 0.28
C PHE A 433 -4.06 1.54 -0.38
N GLY A 434 -5.10 0.72 -0.20
CA GLY A 434 -5.09 -0.69 -0.57
C GLY A 434 -4.91 -0.94 -2.06
N LEU A 435 -4.21 -2.03 -2.38
CA LEU A 435 -4.26 -2.66 -3.71
C LEU A 435 -5.65 -3.25 -3.98
N VAL A 436 -6.31 -3.76 -2.95
CA VAL A 436 -7.72 -4.16 -2.98
C VAL A 436 -8.57 -3.21 -2.14
N ASP A 437 -9.81 -2.99 -2.56
CA ASP A 437 -10.74 -2.14 -1.83
C ASP A 437 -11.21 -2.79 -0.52
N PHE A 438 -11.94 -2.03 0.30
CA PHE A 438 -12.42 -2.51 1.59
C PHE A 438 -13.32 -3.75 1.46
N TRP A 439 -13.97 -3.96 0.31
CA TRP A 439 -14.86 -5.08 0.03
C TRP A 439 -14.16 -6.27 -0.64
N GLY A 440 -12.86 -6.15 -0.95
CA GLY A 440 -12.04 -7.19 -1.56
C GLY A 440 -12.07 -7.20 -3.09
N PHE A 441 -12.43 -6.09 -3.73
CA PHE A 441 -12.29 -5.92 -5.18
C PHE A 441 -10.93 -5.32 -5.53
N PRO A 442 -10.13 -5.94 -6.41
CA PRO A 442 -8.86 -5.38 -6.87
C PRO A 442 -8.99 -4.00 -7.48
N LYS A 443 -8.09 -3.07 -7.12
CA LYS A 443 -7.91 -1.77 -7.82
C LYS A 443 -6.86 -1.96 -8.93
N PRO A 444 -6.77 -1.06 -9.92
CA PRO A 444 -5.79 -1.19 -11.02
C PRO A 444 -4.34 -1.37 -10.54
N ALA A 445 -3.97 -0.76 -9.40
CA ALA A 445 -2.67 -0.93 -8.79
C ALA A 445 -2.34 -2.39 -8.42
N TYR A 446 -3.34 -3.23 -8.10
CA TYR A 446 -3.16 -4.67 -7.86
C TYR A 446 -2.61 -5.40 -9.09
N ALA A 447 -3.20 -5.17 -10.27
CA ALA A 447 -2.73 -5.78 -11.51
C ALA A 447 -1.35 -5.25 -11.92
N ALA A 448 -1.10 -3.96 -11.69
CA ALA A 448 0.22 -3.36 -11.90
C ALA A 448 1.29 -3.97 -10.98
N TYR A 449 0.95 -4.21 -9.72
CA TYR A 449 1.83 -4.89 -8.75
C TYR A 449 2.15 -6.32 -9.20
N ALA A 450 1.13 -7.11 -9.53
CA ALA A 450 1.29 -8.49 -9.97
C ALA A 450 2.17 -8.58 -11.23
N THR A 451 1.99 -7.66 -12.18
CA THR A 451 2.79 -7.59 -13.40
C THR A 451 4.22 -7.17 -13.11
N SER A 452 4.42 -6.12 -12.30
CA SER A 452 5.75 -5.65 -11.89
C SER A 452 6.54 -6.76 -11.20
N ALA A 453 5.93 -7.49 -10.26
CA ALA A 453 6.55 -8.63 -9.60
C ALA A 453 6.93 -9.73 -10.59
N THR A 454 5.99 -10.12 -11.46
CA THR A 454 6.21 -11.17 -12.47
C THR A 454 7.27 -10.79 -13.51
N MET A 455 7.52 -9.50 -13.74
CA MET A 455 8.50 -9.03 -14.74
C MET A 455 9.87 -8.72 -14.14
N LEU A 456 9.95 -8.31 -12.87
CA LEU A 456 11.18 -7.76 -12.29
C LEU A 456 11.74 -8.56 -11.11
N GLU A 457 10.95 -9.32 -10.36
CA GLU A 457 11.38 -9.91 -9.07
C GLU A 457 12.56 -10.89 -9.20
N PHE A 458 12.61 -11.62 -10.32
CA PHE A 458 13.63 -12.63 -10.62
C PHE A 458 14.81 -12.08 -11.43
N ALA A 459 14.82 -10.77 -11.71
CA ALA A 459 15.80 -10.11 -12.55
C ALA A 459 16.71 -9.19 -11.72
N GLU A 460 18.01 -9.22 -12.01
CA GLU A 460 19.00 -8.38 -11.35
C GLU A 460 19.04 -6.99 -11.98
N PRO A 461 19.06 -5.89 -11.20
CA PRO A 461 19.12 -4.54 -11.75
C PRO A 461 20.43 -4.30 -12.50
N VAL A 462 20.33 -3.70 -13.69
CA VAL A 462 21.48 -3.36 -14.54
C VAL A 462 21.72 -1.86 -14.51
N ALA A 463 20.71 -1.06 -14.84
CA ALA A 463 20.83 0.38 -14.96
C ALA A 463 19.47 1.09 -14.92
N PHE A 464 19.49 2.35 -14.50
CA PHE A 464 18.45 3.32 -14.76
C PHE A 464 18.97 4.46 -15.65
N GLU A 465 18.21 4.84 -16.67
CA GLU A 465 18.52 5.93 -17.59
C GLU A 465 17.32 6.88 -17.76
N GLN A 466 17.58 8.18 -17.65
CA GLN A 466 16.62 9.23 -18.02
C GLN A 466 17.05 9.87 -19.35
N ARG A 467 16.24 9.68 -20.40
CA ARG A 467 16.47 10.21 -21.75
C ARG A 467 15.40 11.23 -22.11
N GLY A 468 15.64 12.49 -21.75
CA GLY A 468 14.61 13.52 -21.86
C GLY A 468 13.43 13.19 -20.96
N VAL A 469 12.25 12.99 -21.57
CA VAL A 469 11.01 12.61 -20.86
C VAL A 469 10.85 11.10 -20.66
N VAL A 470 11.65 10.28 -21.35
CA VAL A 470 11.59 8.82 -21.28
C VAL A 470 12.50 8.31 -20.16
N SER A 471 11.97 7.40 -19.35
CA SER A 471 12.67 6.69 -18.29
C SER A 471 12.83 5.22 -18.69
N LEU A 472 14.02 4.66 -18.49
CA LEU A 472 14.32 3.26 -18.74
C LEU A 472 14.97 2.64 -17.50
N ALA A 473 14.37 1.58 -16.96
CA ALA A 473 14.98 0.76 -15.93
C ALA A 473 15.20 -0.65 -16.48
N THR A 474 16.47 -1.04 -16.62
CA THR A 474 16.89 -2.30 -17.24
C THR A 474 17.31 -3.30 -16.19
N PHE A 475 16.82 -4.52 -16.34
CA PHE A 475 17.10 -5.67 -15.49
C PHE A 475 17.56 -6.83 -16.37
N SER A 476 18.34 -7.74 -15.79
CA SER A 476 18.89 -8.90 -16.48
C SER A 476 18.56 -10.19 -15.78
N THR A 477 18.30 -11.21 -16.58
CA THR A 477 18.20 -12.59 -16.15
C THR A 477 19.35 -13.38 -16.79
N GLU A 478 19.41 -14.69 -16.56
CA GLU A 478 20.38 -15.53 -17.29
C GLU A 478 20.07 -15.59 -18.79
N GLU A 479 18.81 -15.39 -19.20
CA GLU A 479 18.33 -15.66 -20.55
C GLU A 479 18.00 -14.39 -21.36
N PHE A 480 17.55 -13.31 -20.72
CA PHE A 480 17.03 -12.12 -21.40
C PHE A 480 17.21 -10.84 -20.56
N LEU A 481 17.03 -9.70 -21.22
CA LEU A 481 16.85 -8.41 -20.55
C LEU A 481 15.36 -8.09 -20.42
N VAL A 482 15.02 -7.40 -19.33
CA VAL A 482 13.72 -6.76 -19.15
C VAL A 482 13.93 -5.27 -18.95
N THR A 483 13.40 -4.45 -19.84
CA THR A 483 13.44 -3.00 -19.73
C THR A 483 12.05 -2.46 -19.43
N ALA A 484 11.86 -1.93 -18.23
CA ALA A 484 10.69 -1.13 -17.89
C ALA A 484 10.86 0.27 -18.52
N ILE A 485 9.93 0.66 -19.40
CA ILE A 485 9.95 1.94 -20.11
C ILE A 485 8.66 2.72 -19.86
N TRP A 486 8.78 4.00 -19.54
CA TRP A 486 7.67 4.93 -19.40
C TRP A 486 8.12 6.36 -19.70
N SER A 487 7.19 7.30 -19.75
CA SER A 487 7.49 8.71 -20.04
C SER A 487 6.59 9.65 -19.25
N SER A 488 7.12 10.81 -18.87
CA SER A 488 6.32 11.84 -18.17
C SER A 488 5.22 12.45 -19.04
N GLU A 489 5.32 12.30 -20.36
CA GLU A 489 4.33 12.73 -21.36
C GLU A 489 4.29 11.74 -22.54
N GLU A 490 3.22 11.76 -23.33
CA GLU A 490 3.09 10.88 -24.50
C GLU A 490 4.18 11.19 -25.53
N THR A 491 4.95 10.17 -25.92
CA THR A 491 6.04 10.26 -26.89
C THR A 491 6.26 8.92 -27.57
N THR A 492 7.23 8.82 -28.47
CA THR A 492 7.60 7.57 -29.14
C THR A 492 9.04 7.18 -28.86
N PHE A 493 9.31 5.88 -28.79
CA PHE A 493 10.65 5.34 -28.58
C PHE A 493 10.96 4.21 -29.58
N GLY A 494 12.14 4.22 -30.18
CA GLY A 494 12.60 3.17 -31.10
C GLY A 494 13.11 1.96 -30.31
N LEU A 495 12.47 0.81 -30.46
CA LEU A 495 12.81 -0.41 -29.72
C LEU A 495 14.04 -1.13 -30.28
N ASP A 496 14.49 -0.78 -31.48
CA ASP A 496 15.75 -1.27 -32.07
C ASP A 496 16.99 -0.92 -31.22
N GLU A 497 16.87 0.10 -30.36
CA GLU A 497 17.89 0.47 -29.38
C GLU A 497 18.05 -0.55 -28.23
N LEU A 498 17.07 -1.44 -28.01
CA LEU A 498 17.03 -2.38 -26.88
C LEU A 498 17.38 -3.83 -27.25
N GLY A 499 17.78 -4.08 -28.50
CA GLY A 499 18.09 -5.42 -29.01
C GLY A 499 16.93 -6.08 -29.76
N ASP A 500 17.02 -7.40 -29.93
CA ASP A 500 15.99 -8.20 -30.59
C ASP A 500 14.80 -8.44 -29.63
N ILE A 501 13.72 -7.70 -29.84
CA ILE A 501 12.53 -7.75 -28.99
C ILE A 501 11.76 -9.05 -29.21
N SER A 502 11.52 -9.79 -28.12
CA SER A 502 10.77 -11.04 -28.11
C SER A 502 9.36 -10.90 -27.52
N ARG A 503 9.14 -9.92 -26.62
CA ARG A 503 7.86 -9.70 -25.95
C ARG A 503 7.71 -8.25 -25.49
N ILE A 504 6.48 -7.73 -25.55
CA ILE A 504 6.09 -6.44 -24.99
C ILE A 504 4.87 -6.70 -24.10
N VAL A 505 4.94 -6.29 -22.84
CA VAL A 505 3.86 -6.47 -21.87
C VAL A 505 3.45 -5.09 -21.36
N ASP A 506 2.14 -4.80 -21.34
CA ASP A 506 1.66 -3.57 -20.71
C ASP A 506 1.74 -3.65 -19.18
N GLN A 507 1.46 -2.53 -18.53
CA GLN A 507 1.52 -2.42 -17.08
C GLN A 507 0.63 -3.42 -16.32
N TYR A 508 -0.46 -3.86 -16.93
CA TYR A 508 -1.46 -4.71 -16.30
C TYR A 508 -1.32 -6.19 -16.70
N GLY A 509 -0.33 -6.51 -17.52
CA GLY A 509 0.08 -7.87 -17.86
C GLY A 509 -0.32 -8.34 -19.26
N ALA A 510 -1.03 -7.52 -20.05
CA ALA A 510 -1.48 -7.94 -21.37
C ALA A 510 -0.31 -7.90 -22.38
N ASP A 511 -0.17 -8.97 -23.16
CA ASP A 511 0.78 -9.02 -24.26
C ASP A 511 0.38 -8.05 -25.38
N GLN A 512 1.33 -7.22 -25.79
CA GLN A 512 1.19 -6.28 -26.88
C GLN A 512 1.82 -6.82 -28.18
N PRO A 513 1.29 -6.45 -29.36
CA PRO A 513 1.93 -6.78 -30.62
C PRO A 513 3.37 -6.23 -30.68
N LEU A 514 4.30 -7.03 -31.22
CA LEU A 514 5.66 -6.55 -31.49
C LEU A 514 5.63 -5.37 -32.48
N THR A 515 6.43 -4.36 -32.18
CA THR A 515 6.56 -3.12 -32.96
C THR A 515 8.01 -2.65 -32.95
N GLU A 516 8.41 -1.88 -33.97
CA GLU A 516 9.73 -1.21 -34.00
C GLU A 516 9.70 0.10 -33.20
N ILE A 517 8.53 0.75 -33.11
CA ILE A 517 8.34 2.02 -32.41
C ILE A 517 7.22 1.85 -31.39
N LEU A 518 7.51 2.13 -30.13
CA LEU A 518 6.56 2.09 -29.03
C LEU A 518 5.99 3.49 -28.76
N ASN A 519 4.67 3.58 -28.53
CA ASN A 519 4.08 4.77 -27.92
C ASN A 519 4.29 4.68 -26.41
N VAL A 520 5.10 5.58 -25.87
CA VAL A 520 5.48 5.60 -24.46
C VAL A 520 4.66 6.67 -23.74
N VAL A 521 3.99 6.26 -22.67
CA VAL A 521 3.09 7.08 -21.84
C VAL A 521 3.51 6.94 -20.37
N PRO A 522 2.82 7.60 -19.41
CA PRO A 522 3.14 7.42 -17.98
C PRO A 522 3.03 5.97 -17.48
N SER A 523 2.16 5.16 -18.05
CA SER A 523 2.07 3.74 -17.75
C SER A 523 3.31 2.98 -18.24
N VAL A 524 3.84 2.12 -17.38
CA VAL A 524 5.04 1.32 -17.66
C VAL A 524 4.71 0.23 -18.69
N ALA A 525 5.55 0.10 -19.70
CA ALA A 525 5.62 -1.10 -20.54
C ALA A 525 6.89 -1.88 -20.19
N TYR A 526 6.80 -3.21 -20.19
CA TYR A 526 7.94 -4.10 -19.98
C TYR A 526 8.35 -4.72 -21.31
N ILE A 527 9.59 -4.45 -21.72
CA ILE A 527 10.17 -4.90 -22.98
C ILE A 527 11.14 -6.05 -22.69
N VAL A 528 10.90 -7.21 -23.28
CA VAL A 528 11.81 -8.37 -23.17
C VAL A 528 12.62 -8.49 -24.45
N SER A 529 13.94 -8.42 -24.31
CA SER A 529 14.89 -8.53 -25.41
C SER A 529 15.99 -9.55 -25.12
N ASP A 530 16.76 -9.90 -26.15
CA ASP A 530 18.00 -10.63 -25.95
C ASP A 530 19.04 -9.83 -25.15
N ARG A 531 20.10 -10.53 -24.71
CA ARG A 531 21.09 -10.00 -23.76
C ARG A 531 22.22 -9.20 -24.39
#